data_AF-A0A3A5VI22-F1
#
_entry.id   AF-A0A3A5VI22-F1
#
_cell.length_a   1.000
_cell.length_b   1.000
_cell.length_c   1.000
_cell.angle_alpha   90.00
_cell.angle_beta   90.00
_cell.angle_gamma   90.00
#
_symmetry.space_group_name_H-M   'P 1'
#
loop_
_entity.id
_entity.type
_entity.pdbx_description
1 polymer ?
#
loop_
_entity_poly.entity_id
_entity_poly.type
_entity_poly.pdbx_seq_one_letter_code
_entity_poly.pdbx_strand_id
1 'polypeptide(L)'
;MSSYHPQPPAQPPAQPPAQSQTAHLNRTANEKFLNIGSITTSSMTDPINTSNPFSNDFQSSRLYQSISTPNEENFRKSILQRARSVNSIATKNHTQQTSGESGETLISRMLISGESIASSTPLRCRSVKATDPKTMIEMTGGRIGVRAVVTSRRLLLVDANKNSSHKIRHAPSPSTFFSPPRPKESFSVDTVVSDDVWFKPIPLNCITGMEILSSHGSEASALVSNNRHPGWFVLLLIGLLGFVTVLVSEGDENMTILGSSLAVLGCVGSIVVYSMLARAKIYAPRTVVYKQRKISLGIYDTISNRPLLIELELQDSQNLTMAYDWCRILQQYAPQLSSETQPLLLL
;
A
#
# COMPACT_ATOMS: atom_id res chain seq x y z
N MET A 1 -33.35 -77.54 -3.58
CA MET A 1 -32.57 -76.81 -4.60
C MET A 1 -33.55 -76.29 -5.63
N SER A 2 -33.70 -74.96 -5.72
CA SER A 2 -33.96 -74.20 -6.95
C SER A 2 -34.43 -72.79 -6.59
N SER A 3 -33.77 -71.83 -7.22
CA SER A 3 -33.71 -70.40 -6.94
C SER A 3 -34.96 -69.67 -7.42
N TYR A 4 -35.49 -68.78 -6.58
CA TYR A 4 -36.48 -67.78 -6.97
C TYR A 4 -35.76 -66.56 -7.57
N HIS A 5 -36.06 -66.22 -8.82
CA HIS A 5 -35.82 -64.89 -9.40
C HIS A 5 -37.18 -64.32 -9.89
N PRO A 6 -37.66 -63.20 -9.33
CA PRO A 6 -38.86 -62.52 -9.81
C PRO A 6 -38.59 -61.62 -11.02
N GLN A 7 -39.60 -61.54 -11.89
CA GLN A 7 -39.66 -60.74 -13.13
C GLN A 7 -39.45 -59.23 -12.92
N PRO A 8 -38.92 -58.51 -13.93
CA PRO A 8 -38.76 -57.07 -13.90
C PRO A 8 -40.08 -56.31 -14.11
N PRO A 9 -40.29 -55.15 -13.45
CA PRO A 9 -41.52 -54.37 -13.55
C PRO A 9 -41.63 -53.50 -14.81
N ALA A 10 -42.87 -53.23 -15.18
CA ALA A 10 -43.35 -52.55 -16.38
C ALA A 10 -42.88 -51.09 -16.56
N GLN A 11 -42.67 -50.69 -17.82
CA GLN A 11 -42.32 -49.33 -18.26
C GLN A 11 -43.50 -48.33 -18.10
N PRO A 12 -43.24 -47.11 -17.61
CA PRO A 12 -44.18 -45.98 -17.72
C PRO A 12 -44.11 -45.27 -19.10
N PRO A 13 -45.18 -44.55 -19.48
CA PRO A 13 -45.39 -44.00 -20.83
C PRO A 13 -44.50 -42.79 -21.20
N ALA A 14 -44.27 -42.64 -22.50
CA ALA A 14 -43.41 -41.67 -23.15
C ALA A 14 -43.74 -40.20 -22.85
N GLN A 15 -42.72 -39.41 -22.48
CA GLN A 15 -42.76 -37.95 -22.38
C GLN A 15 -42.66 -37.29 -23.76
N PRO A 16 -43.44 -36.22 -24.05
CA PRO A 16 -43.27 -35.41 -25.24
C PRO A 16 -41.99 -34.54 -25.19
N PRO A 17 -41.42 -34.15 -26.35
CA PRO A 17 -40.08 -33.59 -26.45
C PRO A 17 -39.93 -32.21 -25.80
N ALA A 18 -38.74 -31.97 -25.24
CA ALA A 18 -38.33 -30.76 -24.56
C ALA A 18 -38.49 -29.51 -25.46
N GLN A 19 -39.29 -28.55 -25.00
CA GLN A 19 -39.28 -27.18 -25.50
C GLN A 19 -37.93 -26.56 -25.16
N SER A 20 -37.14 -26.26 -26.19
CA SER A 20 -35.97 -25.40 -26.13
C SER A 20 -36.40 -24.02 -25.60
N GLN A 21 -36.15 -23.76 -24.31
CA GLN A 21 -36.23 -22.42 -23.76
C GLN A 21 -35.16 -21.57 -24.44
N THR A 22 -35.62 -20.72 -25.36
CA THR A 22 -34.88 -19.59 -25.91
C THR A 22 -34.22 -18.82 -24.77
N ALA A 23 -32.89 -18.78 -24.79
CA ALA A 23 -32.09 -17.91 -23.94
C ALA A 23 -32.64 -16.49 -24.02
N HIS A 24 -33.16 -15.98 -22.90
CA HIS A 24 -33.47 -14.57 -22.76
C HIS A 24 -32.14 -13.80 -22.84
N LEU A 25 -31.81 -13.32 -24.04
CA LEU A 25 -30.82 -12.29 -24.29
C LEU A 25 -31.21 -11.06 -23.46
N ASN A 26 -30.61 -10.92 -22.28
CA ASN A 26 -30.83 -9.78 -21.41
C ASN A 26 -30.19 -8.56 -22.07
N ARG A 27 -31.05 -7.69 -22.59
CA ARG A 27 -30.73 -6.53 -23.41
C ARG A 27 -30.39 -5.35 -22.48
N THR A 28 -29.16 -5.28 -21.98
CA THR A 28 -28.64 -4.15 -21.17
C THR A 28 -27.73 -3.21 -21.98
N ALA A 29 -28.00 -3.04 -23.27
CA ALA A 29 -27.13 -2.24 -24.15
C ALA A 29 -27.27 -0.71 -24.00
N ASN A 30 -28.15 -0.18 -23.14
CA ASN A 30 -28.48 1.25 -23.09
C ASN A 30 -28.54 1.88 -21.70
N GLU A 31 -27.94 1.28 -20.67
CA GLU A 31 -27.72 2.00 -19.41
C GLU A 31 -26.47 2.86 -19.54
N LYS A 32 -26.65 4.18 -19.67
CA LYS A 32 -25.55 5.14 -19.55
C LYS A 32 -25.01 5.06 -18.13
N PHE A 33 -23.94 4.28 -17.94
CA PHE A 33 -23.17 4.28 -16.71
C PHE A 33 -22.67 5.71 -16.46
N LEU A 34 -23.09 6.30 -15.34
CA LEU A 34 -22.52 7.56 -14.87
C LEU A 34 -21.05 7.28 -14.54
N ASN A 35 -20.15 7.87 -15.32
CA ASN A 35 -18.71 7.82 -15.06
C ASN A 35 -18.42 8.68 -13.82
N ILE A 36 -18.54 8.06 -12.65
CA ILE A 36 -18.14 8.65 -11.38
C ILE A 36 -16.62 8.60 -11.40
N GLY A 37 -15.96 9.74 -11.62
CA GLY A 37 -14.50 9.81 -11.81
C GLY A 37 -13.73 8.91 -10.83
N SER A 38 -12.67 8.24 -11.33
CA SER A 38 -12.17 6.96 -10.80
C SER A 38 -12.36 6.77 -9.28
N ILE A 39 -13.31 5.91 -8.90
CA ILE A 39 -13.60 5.57 -7.49
C ILE A 39 -12.51 4.63 -6.94
N THR A 40 -11.64 4.10 -7.80
CA THR A 40 -10.48 3.31 -7.40
C THR A 40 -9.54 4.10 -6.46
N THR A 41 -9.14 3.45 -5.37
CA THR A 41 -8.49 4.07 -4.21
C THR A 41 -7.00 3.79 -4.08
N SER A 42 -6.39 3.09 -5.04
CA SER A 42 -4.96 2.81 -5.03
C SER A 42 -4.15 4.11 -5.15
N SER A 43 -3.68 4.60 -4.01
CA SER A 43 -2.55 5.55 -3.96
C SER A 43 -1.23 4.86 -4.28
N MET A 44 -1.18 3.53 -4.16
CA MET A 44 -0.12 2.72 -4.72
C MET A 44 -0.38 2.55 -6.22
N THR A 45 0.28 3.40 -7.01
CA THR A 45 0.57 3.03 -8.41
C THR A 45 1.17 1.64 -8.42
N ASP A 46 0.54 0.73 -9.16
CA ASP A 46 1.04 -0.62 -9.38
C ASP A 46 2.55 -0.55 -9.70
N PRO A 47 3.44 -1.07 -8.84
CA PRO A 47 4.87 -0.89 -8.99
C PRO A 47 5.41 -1.69 -10.18
N ILE A 48 4.57 -2.45 -10.91
CA ILE A 48 4.96 -3.26 -12.07
C ILE A 48 5.76 -2.49 -13.14
N ASN A 49 5.54 -1.19 -13.26
CA ASN A 49 6.22 -0.30 -14.21
C ASN A 49 7.45 0.42 -13.64
N THR A 50 7.79 0.18 -12.37
CA THR A 50 8.98 0.74 -11.73
C THR A 50 10.22 -0.11 -12.01
N SER A 51 11.40 0.38 -11.56
CA SER A 51 12.65 -0.38 -11.64
C SER A 51 12.69 -1.60 -10.73
N ASN A 52 11.85 -1.64 -9.69
CA ASN A 52 11.71 -2.77 -8.77
C ASN A 52 10.22 -3.00 -8.43
N PRO A 53 9.54 -3.89 -9.16
CA PRO A 53 8.12 -4.18 -8.94
C PRO A 53 7.85 -4.92 -7.63
N PHE A 54 8.89 -5.40 -6.95
CA PHE A 54 8.80 -6.14 -5.70
C PHE A 54 8.94 -5.24 -4.45
N SER A 55 8.93 -3.92 -4.62
CA SER A 55 9.16 -2.95 -3.53
C SER A 55 8.22 -3.11 -2.33
N ASN A 56 7.02 -3.65 -2.56
CA ASN A 56 6.01 -3.86 -1.52
C ASN A 56 6.27 -5.10 -0.65
N ASP A 57 7.18 -6.00 -1.05
CA ASP A 57 7.57 -7.19 -0.28
C ASP A 57 9.08 -7.16 0.01
N PHE A 58 9.45 -6.93 1.27
CA PHE A 58 10.85 -6.73 1.69
C PHE A 58 11.77 -7.88 1.27
N GLN A 59 11.32 -9.13 1.41
CA GLN A 59 12.12 -10.31 1.06
C GLN A 59 12.35 -10.39 -0.45
N SER A 60 11.30 -10.20 -1.24
CA SER A 60 11.35 -10.18 -2.71
C SER A 60 12.20 -9.02 -3.23
N SER A 61 12.05 -7.82 -2.66
CA SER A 61 12.84 -6.63 -2.99
C SER A 61 14.34 -6.85 -2.73
N ARG A 62 14.68 -7.37 -1.54
CA ARG A 62 16.07 -7.70 -1.19
C ARG A 62 16.63 -8.77 -2.11
N LEU A 63 15.86 -9.81 -2.40
CA LEU A 63 16.28 -10.90 -3.28
C LEU A 63 16.61 -10.38 -4.68
N TYR A 64 15.72 -9.57 -5.26
CA TYR A 64 15.91 -8.96 -6.57
C TYR A 64 17.15 -8.03 -6.64
N GLN A 65 17.38 -7.23 -5.59
CA GLN A 65 18.55 -6.35 -5.51
C GLN A 65 19.87 -7.09 -5.27
N SER A 66 19.82 -8.27 -4.65
CA SER A 66 21.00 -9.10 -4.35
C SER A 66 21.50 -9.96 -5.51
N ILE A 67 20.78 -9.98 -6.64
CA ILE A 67 21.19 -10.69 -7.85
C ILE A 67 22.51 -10.10 -8.36
N SER A 68 23.55 -10.94 -8.42
CA SER A 68 24.93 -10.57 -8.81
C SER A 68 25.53 -11.58 -9.78
N THR A 69 24.72 -12.08 -10.73
CA THR A 69 25.16 -13.08 -11.71
C THR A 69 26.04 -12.44 -12.81
N PRO A 70 26.90 -13.19 -13.52
CA PRO A 70 27.75 -12.65 -14.60
C PRO A 70 27.00 -11.93 -15.73
N ASN A 71 25.68 -12.13 -15.85
CA ASN A 71 24.78 -11.51 -16.82
C ASN A 71 23.64 -10.71 -16.15
N GLU A 72 23.90 -10.16 -14.96
CA GLU A 72 22.92 -9.55 -14.05
C GLU A 72 21.92 -8.62 -14.74
N GLU A 73 22.39 -7.69 -15.59
CA GLU A 73 21.52 -6.70 -16.22
C GLU A 73 20.46 -7.36 -17.14
N ASN A 74 20.90 -8.28 -17.99
CA ASN A 74 20.02 -9.02 -18.89
C ASN A 74 19.08 -9.96 -18.12
N PHE A 75 19.59 -10.53 -17.03
CA PHE A 75 18.81 -11.42 -16.19
C PHE A 75 17.71 -10.68 -15.41
N ARG A 76 18.03 -9.51 -14.83
CA ARG A 76 17.04 -8.60 -14.21
C ARG A 76 15.99 -8.14 -15.21
N LYS A 77 16.39 -7.75 -16.43
CA LYS A 77 15.44 -7.42 -17.52
C LYS A 77 14.50 -8.58 -17.83
N SER A 78 15.02 -9.81 -17.88
CA SER A 78 14.22 -11.02 -18.14
C SER A 78 13.21 -11.29 -17.01
N ILE A 79 13.63 -11.13 -15.75
CA ILE A 79 12.75 -11.23 -14.57
C ILE A 79 11.64 -10.19 -14.63
N LEU A 80 11.96 -8.93 -14.93
CA LEU A 80 10.97 -7.86 -15.07
C LEU A 80 9.96 -8.14 -16.19
N GLN A 81 10.44 -8.58 -17.35
CA GLN A 81 9.57 -8.93 -18.47
C GLN A 81 8.65 -10.10 -18.09
N ARG A 82 9.14 -11.08 -17.33
CA ARG A 82 8.32 -12.18 -16.84
C ARG A 82 7.30 -11.72 -15.80
N ALA A 83 7.68 -10.81 -14.89
CA ALA A 83 6.77 -10.19 -13.94
C ALA A 83 5.61 -9.48 -14.65
N ARG A 84 5.91 -8.70 -15.70
CA ARG A 84 4.89 -8.02 -16.51
C ARG A 84 3.96 -9.00 -17.23
N SER A 85 4.52 -10.07 -17.80
CA SER A 85 3.74 -11.12 -18.45
C SER A 85 2.81 -11.82 -17.46
N VAL A 86 3.32 -12.20 -16.29
CA VAL A 86 2.53 -12.85 -15.24
C VAL A 86 1.46 -11.91 -14.68
N ASN A 87 1.76 -10.62 -14.49
CA ASN A 87 0.77 -9.61 -14.10
C ASN A 87 -0.35 -9.44 -15.14
N SER A 88 0.01 -9.44 -16.43
CA SER A 88 -0.98 -9.36 -17.52
C SER A 88 -1.92 -10.56 -17.52
N ILE A 89 -1.39 -11.77 -17.31
CA ILE A 89 -2.20 -13.00 -17.19
C ILE A 89 -3.09 -12.95 -15.94
N ALA A 90 -2.53 -12.59 -14.79
CA ALA A 90 -3.28 -12.48 -13.53
C ALA A 90 -4.41 -11.44 -13.64
N THR A 91 -4.13 -10.28 -14.22
CA THR A 91 -5.13 -9.22 -14.47
C THR A 91 -6.22 -9.71 -15.43
N LYS A 92 -5.85 -10.43 -16.51
CA LYS A 92 -6.82 -11.00 -17.45
C LYS A 92 -7.73 -12.02 -16.77
N ASN A 93 -7.16 -12.94 -16.00
CA ASN A 93 -7.92 -13.96 -15.27
C ASN A 93 -8.84 -13.32 -14.23
N HIS A 94 -8.35 -12.32 -13.50
CA HIS A 94 -9.15 -11.54 -12.55
C HIS A 94 -10.31 -10.82 -13.23
N THR A 95 -10.05 -10.19 -14.38
CA THR A 95 -11.10 -9.53 -15.19
C THR A 95 -12.15 -10.53 -15.67
N GLN A 96 -11.75 -11.75 -16.03
CA GLN A 96 -12.69 -12.81 -16.41
C GLN A 96 -13.54 -13.27 -15.22
N GLN A 97 -12.94 -13.43 -14.03
CA GLN A 97 -13.67 -13.83 -12.82
C GLN A 97 -14.68 -12.77 -12.36
N THR A 98 -14.32 -11.50 -12.50
CA THR A 98 -15.21 -10.36 -12.19
C THR A 98 -16.22 -10.06 -13.31
N SER A 99 -16.29 -10.88 -14.36
CA SER A 99 -17.11 -10.64 -15.56
C SER A 99 -16.87 -9.27 -16.22
N GLY A 100 -15.66 -8.72 -16.05
CA GLY A 100 -15.28 -7.39 -16.54
C GLY A 100 -15.84 -6.23 -15.70
N GLU A 101 -16.50 -6.52 -14.58
CA GLU A 101 -17.05 -5.48 -13.71
C GLU A 101 -15.95 -4.89 -12.82
N SER A 102 -15.61 -3.64 -13.11
CA SER A 102 -14.81 -2.81 -12.21
C SER A 102 -15.51 -2.60 -10.86
N GLY A 103 -14.74 -2.28 -9.82
CA GLY A 103 -15.29 -1.81 -8.54
C GLY A 103 -16.29 -0.66 -8.76
N GLU A 104 -16.03 0.25 -9.70
CA GLU A 104 -16.93 1.37 -10.05
C GLU A 104 -18.30 0.91 -10.57
N THR A 105 -18.33 -0.07 -11.48
CA THR A 105 -19.57 -0.65 -11.97
C THR A 105 -20.34 -1.36 -10.85
N LEU A 106 -19.64 -2.06 -9.96
CA LEU A 106 -20.24 -2.74 -8.82
C LEU A 106 -20.89 -1.73 -7.86
N ILE A 107 -20.21 -0.61 -7.58
CA ILE A 107 -20.71 0.49 -6.74
C ILE A 107 -21.91 1.18 -7.39
N SER A 108 -21.89 1.40 -8.70
CA SER A 108 -23.01 2.01 -9.42
C SER A 108 -24.31 1.18 -9.29
N ARG A 109 -24.18 -0.15 -9.19
CA ARG A 109 -25.30 -1.07 -8.96
C ARG A 109 -25.75 -1.15 -7.50
N MET A 110 -24.95 -0.66 -6.55
CA MET A 110 -25.31 -0.61 -5.12
C MET A 110 -26.20 0.61 -4.78
N LEU A 111 -26.41 1.52 -5.74
CA LEU A 111 -27.38 2.60 -5.62
C LEU A 111 -28.80 2.02 -5.63
N ILE A 112 -29.65 2.52 -4.72
CA ILE A 112 -31.06 2.12 -4.67
C ILE A 112 -31.81 2.84 -5.81
N SER A 113 -32.87 2.21 -6.35
CA SER A 113 -33.73 2.84 -7.35
C SER A 113 -34.26 4.21 -6.87
N GLY A 114 -34.08 5.24 -7.70
CA GLY A 114 -34.44 6.63 -7.38
C GLY A 114 -33.46 7.36 -6.44
N GLU A 115 -32.33 6.74 -6.06
CA GLU A 115 -31.23 7.40 -5.36
C GLU A 115 -30.33 8.12 -6.39
N SER A 116 -30.07 9.40 -6.18
CA SER A 116 -29.20 10.21 -7.03
C SER A 116 -27.96 10.64 -6.26
N ILE A 117 -26.83 10.73 -6.95
CA ILE A 117 -25.58 11.22 -6.37
C ILE A 117 -25.71 12.74 -6.19
N ALA A 118 -25.52 13.21 -4.95
CA ALA A 118 -25.63 14.63 -4.61
C ALA A 118 -24.29 15.38 -4.79
N SER A 119 -23.17 14.72 -4.53
CA SER A 119 -21.83 15.28 -4.76
C SER A 119 -21.21 14.74 -6.04
N SER A 120 -20.89 15.62 -6.99
CA SER A 120 -20.22 15.25 -8.24
C SER A 120 -18.81 14.67 -8.01
N THR A 121 -18.17 15.02 -6.90
CA THR A 121 -16.82 14.54 -6.57
C THR A 121 -16.81 13.80 -5.22
N PRO A 122 -16.31 12.55 -5.18
CA PRO A 122 -16.19 11.81 -3.92
C PRO A 122 -15.12 12.44 -3.02
N LEU A 123 -15.38 12.45 -1.71
CA LEU A 123 -14.37 12.79 -0.71
C LEU A 123 -13.38 11.63 -0.59
N ARG A 124 -12.08 11.93 -0.56
CA ARG A 124 -10.99 10.95 -0.57
C ARG A 124 -10.39 10.86 0.84
N CYS A 125 -10.76 9.81 1.54
CA CYS A 125 -10.25 9.53 2.87
C CYS A 125 -8.97 8.68 2.78
N ARG A 126 -7.89 9.11 3.45
CA ARG A 126 -6.72 8.28 3.74
C ARG A 126 -7.12 7.13 4.64
N SER A 127 -7.87 7.40 5.70
CA SER A 127 -8.33 6.36 6.61
C SER A 127 -9.74 6.64 7.11
N VAL A 128 -10.46 5.57 7.45
CA VAL A 128 -11.77 5.62 8.09
C VAL A 128 -11.78 4.70 9.30
N LYS A 129 -12.14 5.25 10.45
CA LYS A 129 -12.25 4.52 11.70
C LYS A 129 -13.67 4.67 12.25
N ALA A 130 -14.18 3.60 12.85
CA ALA A 130 -15.43 3.63 13.58
C ALA A 130 -15.13 3.30 15.04
N THR A 131 -15.46 4.21 15.93
CA THR A 131 -15.21 4.10 17.37
C THR A 131 -16.53 4.16 18.11
N ASP A 132 -16.69 3.30 19.11
CA ASP A 132 -17.83 3.43 20.02
C ASP A 132 -17.48 4.50 21.09
N PRO A 133 -18.22 5.62 21.16
CA PRO A 133 -17.89 6.72 22.06
C PRO A 133 -17.99 6.34 23.54
N LYS A 134 -18.71 5.26 23.90
CA LYS A 134 -18.83 4.82 25.30
C LYS A 134 -17.64 3.99 25.76
N THR A 135 -17.10 3.16 24.87
CA THR A 135 -15.99 2.26 25.20
C THR A 135 -14.64 2.77 24.71
N MET A 136 -14.64 3.75 23.80
CA MET A 136 -13.46 4.21 23.06
C MET A 136 -12.74 3.08 22.30
N ILE A 137 -13.40 1.94 22.11
CA ILE A 137 -12.85 0.80 21.39
C ILE A 137 -13.10 1.01 19.90
N GLU A 138 -12.05 0.87 19.10
CA GLU A 138 -12.12 0.85 17.65
C GLU A 138 -12.87 -0.42 17.22
N MET A 139 -14.06 -0.23 16.64
CA MET A 139 -14.99 -1.31 16.28
C MET A 139 -14.57 -2.06 15.02
N THR A 140 -13.83 -1.38 14.16
CA THR A 140 -13.33 -1.92 12.89
C THR A 140 -11.91 -1.42 12.73
N GLY A 141 -10.93 -2.33 12.67
CA GLY A 141 -9.55 -1.96 12.36
C GLY A 141 -9.55 -1.08 11.11
N GLY A 142 -9.08 0.16 11.26
CA GLY A 142 -9.30 1.25 10.32
C GLY A 142 -9.11 0.86 8.85
N ARG A 143 -10.02 1.34 8.01
CA ARG A 143 -9.97 1.13 6.55
C ARG A 143 -9.12 2.21 5.91
N ILE A 144 -8.32 1.87 4.92
CA ILE A 144 -7.38 2.79 4.26
C ILE A 144 -7.81 3.00 2.82
N GLY A 145 -7.78 4.25 2.37
CA GLY A 145 -8.16 4.60 1.00
C GLY A 145 -9.66 4.41 0.78
N VAL A 146 -10.49 5.15 1.53
CA VAL A 146 -11.95 5.11 1.38
C VAL A 146 -12.41 6.32 0.57
N ARG A 147 -13.42 6.16 -0.27
CA ARG A 147 -14.17 7.26 -0.89
C ARG A 147 -15.50 7.42 -0.17
N ALA A 148 -15.86 8.65 0.16
CA ALA A 148 -17.13 8.97 0.76
C ALA A 148 -18.00 9.75 -0.25
N VAL A 149 -19.13 9.16 -0.64
CA VAL A 149 -20.07 9.68 -1.64
C VAL A 149 -21.38 10.03 -0.96
N VAL A 150 -21.83 11.27 -1.10
CA VAL A 150 -23.15 11.70 -0.62
C VAL A 150 -24.18 11.47 -1.72
N THR A 151 -25.25 10.76 -1.41
CA THR A 151 -26.43 10.61 -2.26
C THR A 151 -27.61 11.39 -1.68
N SER A 152 -28.75 11.37 -2.35
CA SER A 152 -30.00 11.95 -1.85
C SER A 152 -30.56 11.26 -0.60
N ARG A 153 -30.06 10.07 -0.22
CA ARG A 153 -30.61 9.25 0.88
C ARG A 153 -29.57 8.74 1.87
N ARG A 154 -28.33 8.51 1.42
CA ARG A 154 -27.28 7.84 2.20
C ARG A 154 -25.91 8.48 1.95
N LEU A 155 -25.05 8.36 2.95
CA LEU A 155 -23.61 8.49 2.81
C LEU A 155 -23.05 7.10 2.50
N LEU A 156 -22.37 6.97 1.36
CA LEU A 156 -21.75 5.72 0.94
C LEU A 156 -20.26 5.80 1.22
N LEU A 157 -19.76 4.92 2.10
CA LEU A 157 -18.33 4.73 2.32
C LEU A 157 -17.89 3.52 1.52
N VAL A 158 -16.94 3.73 0.63
CA VAL A 158 -16.53 2.73 -0.34
C VAL A 158 -15.02 2.62 -0.39
N ASP A 159 -14.53 1.41 -0.17
CA ASP A 159 -13.15 1.03 -0.42
C ASP A 159 -13.19 0.01 -1.56
N ALA A 160 -12.58 0.37 -2.69
CA ALA A 160 -12.45 -0.48 -3.86
C ALA A 160 -10.98 -0.45 -4.29
N ASN A 161 -10.15 -1.09 -3.47
CA ASN A 161 -8.73 -1.21 -3.70
C ASN A 161 -8.46 -2.39 -4.64
N LYS A 162 -8.00 -2.08 -5.86
CA LYS A 162 -7.30 -3.05 -6.69
C LYS A 162 -5.88 -3.22 -6.14
N ASN A 163 -5.62 -4.35 -5.53
CA ASN A 163 -4.33 -4.70 -4.96
C ASN A 163 -3.58 -5.61 -5.93
N SER A 164 -2.41 -5.17 -6.38
CA SER A 164 -1.43 -6.04 -7.04
C SER A 164 -0.27 -6.28 -6.07
N SER A 165 0.06 -7.55 -5.86
CA SER A 165 1.27 -7.93 -5.13
C SER A 165 2.15 -8.78 -6.04
N HIS A 166 3.41 -8.38 -6.16
CA HIS A 166 4.43 -9.10 -6.93
C HIS A 166 5.45 -9.67 -5.97
N LYS A 167 5.77 -10.95 -6.12
CA LYS A 167 6.76 -11.64 -5.30
C LYS A 167 7.76 -12.35 -6.19
N ILE A 168 9.00 -12.39 -5.73
CA ILE A 168 10.05 -13.21 -6.33
C ILE A 168 10.59 -14.18 -5.28
N ARG A 169 10.73 -15.45 -5.64
CA ARG A 169 11.22 -16.50 -4.75
C ARG A 169 12.19 -17.38 -5.50
N HIS A 170 13.07 -18.07 -4.77
CA HIS A 170 13.88 -19.11 -5.40
C HIS A 170 12.98 -20.26 -5.86
N ALA A 171 13.22 -20.73 -7.07
CA ALA A 171 12.50 -21.84 -7.66
C ALA A 171 13.45 -23.01 -7.93
N PRO A 172 13.00 -24.25 -7.71
CA PRO A 172 13.70 -25.40 -8.26
C PRO A 172 13.64 -25.31 -9.79
N SER A 173 14.80 -25.32 -10.45
CA SER A 173 14.83 -25.32 -11.90
C SER A 173 14.75 -26.74 -12.44
N PRO A 174 13.90 -27.00 -13.44
CA PRO A 174 14.01 -28.24 -14.20
C PRO A 174 15.38 -28.26 -14.89
N SER A 175 16.09 -29.38 -14.77
CA SER A 175 17.35 -29.59 -15.47
C SER A 175 17.08 -30.24 -16.82
N THR A 176 17.62 -29.64 -17.88
CA THR A 176 17.77 -30.31 -19.17
C THR A 176 19.23 -30.71 -19.33
N PHE A 177 19.48 -31.86 -19.95
CA PHE A 177 20.84 -32.39 -20.16
C PHE A 177 21.78 -31.38 -20.85
N PHE A 178 21.23 -30.56 -21.75
CA PHE A 178 21.99 -29.61 -22.56
C PHE A 178 22.22 -28.24 -21.89
N SER A 179 21.55 -27.93 -20.78
CA SER A 179 21.70 -26.65 -20.09
C SER A 179 21.35 -26.80 -18.60
N PRO A 180 22.30 -27.26 -17.76
CA PRO A 180 22.06 -27.40 -16.34
C PRO A 180 21.88 -26.01 -15.69
N PRO A 181 20.89 -25.85 -14.80
CA PRO A 181 20.67 -24.59 -14.11
C PRO A 181 21.77 -24.33 -13.09
N ARG A 182 22.15 -23.06 -12.94
CA ARG A 182 23.06 -22.65 -11.87
C ARG A 182 22.35 -22.68 -10.52
N PRO A 183 22.99 -23.21 -9.47
CA PRO A 183 22.36 -23.34 -8.15
C PRO A 183 21.98 -21.96 -7.60
N LYS A 184 20.77 -21.84 -7.05
CA LYS A 184 20.22 -20.61 -6.45
C LYS A 184 20.07 -19.42 -7.41
N GLU A 185 20.27 -19.61 -8.71
CA GLU A 185 20.08 -18.56 -9.74
C GLU A 185 18.75 -18.73 -10.51
N SER A 186 17.82 -19.51 -9.96
CA SER A 186 16.51 -19.77 -10.54
C SER A 186 15.42 -19.16 -9.66
N PHE A 187 14.51 -18.42 -10.29
CA PHE A 187 13.50 -17.63 -9.59
C PHE A 187 12.11 -17.89 -10.16
N SER A 188 11.11 -18.01 -9.28
CA SER A 188 9.71 -17.88 -9.64
C SER A 188 9.26 -16.44 -9.41
N VAL A 189 8.42 -15.96 -10.32
CA VAL A 189 7.76 -14.66 -10.18
C VAL A 189 6.28 -14.92 -10.07
N ASP A 190 5.71 -14.50 -8.96
CA ASP A 190 4.30 -14.67 -8.65
C ASP A 190 3.63 -13.29 -8.63
N THR A 191 2.43 -13.19 -9.19
CA THR A 191 1.60 -11.98 -9.07
C THR A 191 0.22 -12.37 -8.62
N VAL A 192 -0.25 -11.70 -7.57
CA VAL A 192 -1.63 -11.83 -7.08
C VAL A 192 -2.31 -10.48 -7.32
N VAL A 193 -3.42 -10.52 -8.05
CA VAL A 193 -4.32 -9.39 -8.24
C VAL A 193 -5.60 -9.72 -7.47
N SER A 194 -6.01 -8.83 -6.58
CA SER A 194 -7.28 -8.93 -5.85
C SER A 194 -8.01 -7.59 -5.87
N ASP A 195 -9.33 -7.66 -5.93
CA ASP A 195 -10.21 -6.50 -5.73
C ASP A 195 -10.98 -6.74 -4.43
N ASP A 196 -10.55 -6.12 -3.35
CA ASP A 196 -11.29 -6.13 -2.10
C ASP A 196 -12.26 -4.95 -2.12
N VAL A 197 -13.55 -5.25 -2.24
CA VAL A 197 -14.62 -4.24 -2.19
C VAL A 197 -15.24 -4.25 -0.79
N TRP A 198 -15.10 -3.14 -0.08
CA TRP A 198 -15.82 -2.88 1.15
C TRP A 198 -16.78 -1.71 0.95
N PHE A 199 -18.03 -1.94 1.33
CA PHE A 199 -19.12 -0.99 1.15
C PHE A 199 -19.89 -0.85 2.46
N LYS A 200 -20.01 0.39 2.95
CA LYS A 200 -20.82 0.71 4.12
C LYS A 200 -21.78 1.86 3.79
N PRO A 201 -23.09 1.57 3.65
CA PRO A 201 -24.10 2.60 3.50
C PRO A 201 -24.52 3.14 4.87
N ILE A 202 -24.54 4.45 5.02
CA ILE A 202 -25.00 5.14 6.23
C ILE A 202 -26.22 5.99 5.85
N PRO A 203 -27.43 5.66 6.32
CA PRO A 203 -28.60 6.49 6.08
C PRO A 203 -28.39 7.93 6.59
N LEU A 204 -28.77 8.94 5.80
CA LEU A 204 -28.52 10.34 6.18
C LEU A 204 -29.31 10.78 7.42
N ASN A 205 -30.45 10.14 7.68
CA ASN A 205 -31.23 10.35 8.90
C ASN A 205 -30.55 9.81 10.17
N CYS A 206 -29.51 8.97 10.02
CA CYS A 206 -28.76 8.41 11.15
C CYS A 206 -27.53 9.24 11.50
N ILE A 207 -27.21 10.28 10.72
CA ILE A 207 -26.09 11.19 11.00
C ILE A 207 -26.60 12.28 11.94
N THR A 208 -26.10 12.29 13.17
CA THR A 208 -26.56 13.14 14.26
C THR A 208 -25.66 14.35 14.50
N GLY A 209 -24.42 14.31 14.01
CA GLY A 209 -23.47 15.41 14.15
C GLY A 209 -22.31 15.30 13.16
N MET A 210 -21.63 16.40 12.90
CA MET A 210 -20.45 16.46 12.05
C MET A 210 -19.49 17.51 12.57
N GLU A 211 -18.19 17.24 12.55
CA GLU A 211 -17.13 18.19 12.94
C GLU A 211 -15.97 18.08 11.96
N ILE A 212 -15.32 19.21 11.66
CA ILE A 212 -14.12 19.24 10.81
C ILE A 212 -12.95 19.78 11.63
N LEU A 213 -11.94 18.93 11.82
CA LEU A 213 -10.68 19.28 12.46
C LEU A 213 -9.60 19.41 11.38
N SER A 214 -8.90 20.55 11.36
CA SER A 214 -7.72 20.75 10.51
C SER A 214 -6.56 21.26 11.36
N SER A 215 -5.52 20.43 11.50
CA SER A 215 -4.29 20.80 12.19
C SER A 215 -3.10 20.85 11.22
N HIS A 216 -2.25 21.84 11.45
CA HIS A 216 -1.06 22.11 10.65
C HIS A 216 0.11 22.30 11.61
N GLY A 217 1.21 21.59 11.36
CA GLY A 217 2.41 21.69 12.16
C GLY A 217 3.66 21.54 11.32
N SER A 218 4.73 22.19 11.77
CA SER A 218 6.05 22.06 11.17
C SER A 218 7.06 21.85 12.27
N GLU A 219 7.81 20.77 12.16
CA GLU A 219 8.93 20.46 13.05
C GLU A 219 10.22 20.59 12.26
N ALA A 220 11.19 21.29 12.84
CA ALA A 220 12.55 21.34 12.32
C ALA A 220 13.48 20.80 13.41
N SER A 221 14.27 19.78 13.05
CA SER A 221 15.28 19.23 13.94
C SER A 221 16.63 19.25 13.25
N ALA A 222 17.68 19.59 13.99
CA ALA A 222 19.06 19.53 13.51
C ALA A 222 19.86 18.67 14.48
N LEU A 223 20.57 17.68 13.94
CA LEU A 223 21.51 16.90 14.71
C LEU A 223 22.85 17.64 14.71
N VAL A 224 23.41 17.81 15.90
CA VAL A 224 24.81 18.21 16.08
C VAL A 224 25.50 17.07 16.80
N SER A 225 26.48 16.45 16.14
CA SER A 225 27.28 15.40 16.76
C SER A 225 28.70 15.89 17.00
N ASN A 226 29.27 15.52 18.15
CA ASN A 226 30.67 15.77 18.43
C ASN A 226 31.48 14.53 18.01
N ASN A 227 32.08 14.58 16.82
CA ASN A 227 32.80 13.45 16.26
C ASN A 227 34.29 13.55 16.62
N ARG A 228 34.99 12.42 16.65
CA ARG A 228 36.45 12.42 16.80
C ARG A 228 37.12 13.13 15.62
N HIS A 229 38.19 13.86 15.91
CA HIS A 229 38.91 14.63 14.89
C HIS A 229 39.57 13.68 13.87
N PRO A 230 39.34 13.83 12.54
CA PRO A 230 39.79 12.85 11.53
C PRO A 230 41.31 12.65 11.47
N GLY A 231 42.08 13.58 12.06
CA GLY A 231 43.54 13.47 12.20
C GLY A 231 44.02 12.20 12.90
N TRP A 232 43.20 11.53 13.73
CA TRP A 232 43.59 10.26 14.34
C TRP A 232 43.85 9.19 13.27
N PHE A 233 43.02 9.16 12.22
CA PHE A 233 43.16 8.20 11.13
C PHE A 233 44.38 8.52 10.27
N VAL A 234 44.67 9.79 10.04
CA VAL A 234 45.88 10.24 9.31
C VAL A 234 47.15 9.83 10.05
N LEU A 235 47.20 10.04 11.38
CA LEU A 235 48.34 9.63 12.20
C LEU A 235 48.51 8.10 12.25
N LEU A 236 47.39 7.36 12.26
CA LEU A 236 47.42 5.91 12.18
C LEU A 236 48.01 5.43 10.85
N LEU A 237 47.64 6.05 9.73
CA LEU A 237 48.21 5.74 8.42
C LEU A 237 49.72 6.06 8.36
N ILE A 238 50.16 7.16 8.96
CA ILE A 238 51.59 7.49 9.07
C ILE A 238 52.32 6.42 9.90
N GLY A 239 51.70 5.95 10.99
CA GLY A 239 52.25 4.86 11.80
C GLY A 239 52.35 3.54 11.03
N LEU A 240 51.34 3.21 10.23
CA LEU A 240 51.35 2.05 9.34
C LEU A 240 52.43 2.16 8.26
N LEU A 241 52.64 3.36 7.71
CA LEU A 241 53.71 3.61 6.75
C LEU A 241 55.09 3.40 7.39
N GLY A 242 55.28 3.90 8.62
CA GLY A 242 56.47 3.65 9.44
C GLY A 242 56.72 2.15 9.65
N PHE A 243 55.67 1.39 9.96
CA PHE A 243 55.76 -0.06 10.11
C PHE A 243 56.16 -0.77 8.81
N VAL A 244 55.59 -0.37 7.67
CA VAL A 244 55.98 -0.90 6.35
C VAL A 244 57.44 -0.57 6.02
N THR A 245 57.92 0.64 6.34
CA THR A 245 59.32 1.01 6.12
C THR A 245 60.30 0.17 6.94
N VAL A 246 59.92 -0.27 8.15
CA VAL A 246 60.73 -1.20 8.95
C VAL A 246 60.74 -2.60 8.32
N LEU A 247 59.62 -3.07 7.78
CA LEU A 247 59.56 -4.38 7.13
C LEU A 247 60.38 -4.47 5.84
N VAL A 248 60.56 -3.34 5.14
CA VAL A 248 61.26 -3.28 3.85
C VAL A 248 62.72 -2.83 4.01
N SER A 249 63.15 -2.37 5.19
CA SER A 249 64.55 -2.04 5.43
C SER A 249 65.36 -3.34 5.58
N GLU A 250 65.88 -3.84 4.47
CA GLU A 250 66.81 -4.99 4.40
C GLU A 250 68.17 -4.67 5.06
N GLY A 251 68.17 -4.38 6.36
CA GLY A 251 69.38 -4.16 7.17
C GLY A 251 69.91 -2.73 7.23
N ASP A 252 69.23 -1.74 6.66
CA ASP A 252 69.58 -0.32 6.83
C ASP A 252 69.10 0.19 8.20
N GLU A 253 70.06 0.39 9.11
CA GLU A 253 69.81 0.87 10.48
C GLU A 253 69.12 2.25 10.50
N ASN A 254 69.47 3.15 9.59
CA ASN A 254 68.87 4.49 9.53
C ASN A 254 67.40 4.42 9.12
N MET A 255 67.07 3.57 8.14
CA MET A 255 65.69 3.34 7.70
C MET A 255 64.88 2.60 8.76
N THR A 256 65.50 1.68 9.50
CA THR A 256 64.88 0.97 10.62
C THR A 256 64.52 1.93 11.77
N ILE A 257 65.45 2.82 12.14
CA ILE A 257 65.25 3.85 13.19
C ILE A 257 64.16 4.83 12.77
N LEU A 258 64.22 5.32 11.52
CA LEU A 258 63.23 6.23 10.97
C LEU A 258 61.84 5.59 10.95
N GLY A 259 61.71 4.38 10.40
CA GLY A 259 60.44 3.66 10.34
C GLY A 259 59.86 3.34 11.71
N SER A 260 60.70 2.95 12.68
CA SER A 260 60.29 2.69 14.06
C SER A 260 59.80 3.96 14.75
N SER A 261 60.50 5.09 14.57
CA SER A 261 60.09 6.39 15.13
C SER A 261 58.75 6.86 14.56
N LEU A 262 58.53 6.72 13.25
CA LEU A 262 57.26 7.02 12.57
C LEU A 262 56.13 6.11 13.05
N ALA A 263 56.40 4.82 13.24
CA ALA A 263 55.42 3.86 13.74
C ALA A 263 54.94 4.22 15.15
N VAL A 264 55.87 4.50 16.07
CA VAL A 264 55.55 4.86 17.45
C VAL A 264 54.84 6.22 17.52
N LEU A 265 55.36 7.25 16.85
CA LEU A 265 54.76 8.58 16.84
C LEU A 265 53.37 8.59 16.19
N GLY A 266 53.19 7.85 15.09
CA GLY A 266 51.89 7.72 14.41
C GLY A 266 50.85 6.99 15.27
N CYS A 267 51.23 5.88 15.91
CA CYS A 267 50.33 5.13 16.78
C CYS A 267 49.96 5.89 18.06
N VAL A 268 50.94 6.44 18.78
CA VAL A 268 50.70 7.22 20.01
C VAL A 268 49.95 8.50 19.67
N GLY A 269 50.35 9.21 18.61
CA GLY A 269 49.67 10.40 18.13
C GLY A 269 48.22 10.13 17.74
N SER A 270 47.94 9.02 17.05
CA SER A 270 46.57 8.59 16.73
C SER A 270 45.72 8.40 17.99
N ILE A 271 46.24 7.72 19.02
CA ILE A 271 45.54 7.49 20.29
C ILE A 271 45.22 8.82 20.99
N VAL A 272 46.19 9.73 21.05
CA VAL A 272 46.01 11.06 21.67
C VAL A 272 44.96 11.88 20.91
N VAL A 273 45.05 11.96 19.57
CA VAL A 273 44.08 12.71 18.76
C VAL A 273 42.69 12.08 18.83
N TYR A 274 42.59 10.75 18.87
CA TYR A 274 41.33 10.02 18.99
C TYR A 274 40.63 10.25 20.33
N SER A 275 41.40 10.39 21.41
CA SER A 275 40.87 10.54 22.77
C SER A 275 40.62 12.00 23.15
N MET A 276 41.48 12.93 22.71
CA MET A 276 41.44 14.32 23.19
C MET A 276 40.85 15.31 22.18
N LEU A 277 40.88 15.03 20.88
CA LEU A 277 40.41 15.98 19.87
C LEU A 277 39.07 15.55 19.27
N ALA A 278 38.13 16.48 19.30
CA ALA A 278 36.82 16.33 18.70
C ALA A 278 36.53 17.49 17.75
N ARG A 279 35.65 17.25 16.79
CA ARG A 279 35.15 18.23 15.83
C ARG A 279 33.65 18.11 15.76
N ALA A 280 32.97 19.23 16.01
CA ALA A 280 31.53 19.32 15.82
C ALA A 280 31.19 19.13 14.33
N LYS A 281 30.30 18.18 14.04
CA LYS A 281 29.69 18.00 12.73
C LYS A 281 28.23 18.40 12.85
N ILE A 282 27.89 19.46 12.12
CA ILE A 282 26.52 19.96 12.00
C ILE A 282 25.91 19.26 10.80
N TYR A 283 24.83 18.50 11.02
CA TYR A 283 24.08 17.92 9.93
C TYR A 283 23.05 18.92 9.42
N ALA A 284 22.68 18.80 8.14
CA ALA A 284 21.63 19.63 7.56
C ALA A 284 20.32 19.44 8.36
N PRO A 285 19.55 20.52 8.59
CA PRO A 285 18.29 20.43 9.31
C PRO A 285 17.32 19.54 8.53
N ARG A 286 16.63 18.67 9.27
CA ARG A 286 15.50 17.89 8.76
C ARG A 286 14.22 18.62 9.13
N THR A 287 13.50 19.06 8.11
CA THR A 287 12.17 19.64 8.27
C THR A 287 11.12 18.59 7.99
N VAL A 288 10.17 18.43 8.89
CA VAL A 288 8.97 17.61 8.70
C VAL A 288 7.77 18.52 8.83
N VAL A 289 7.01 18.65 7.75
CA VAL A 289 5.71 19.32 7.78
C VAL A 289 4.66 18.22 7.88
N TYR A 290 3.79 18.32 8.87
CA TYR A 290 2.65 17.44 9.00
C TYR A 290 1.36 18.24 8.92
N LYS A 291 0.37 17.59 8.33
CA LYS A 291 -0.93 18.14 8.05
C LYS A 291 -1.91 17.03 8.32
N GLN A 292 -2.85 17.29 9.22
CA GLN A 292 -3.89 16.34 9.55
C GLN A 292 -5.23 17.02 9.37
N ARG A 293 -6.10 16.38 8.59
CA ARG A 293 -7.45 16.86 8.35
C ARG A 293 -8.40 15.70 8.56
N LYS A 294 -9.39 15.92 9.39
CA LYS A 294 -10.28 14.87 9.87
C LYS A 294 -11.71 15.41 9.90
N ILE A 295 -12.63 14.64 9.36
CA ILE A 295 -14.06 14.90 9.50
C ILE A 295 -14.61 13.83 10.43
N SER A 296 -15.16 14.24 11.56
CA SER A 296 -15.79 13.37 12.54
C SER A 296 -17.31 13.40 12.30
N LEU A 297 -17.94 12.24 12.21
CA LEU A 297 -19.38 12.08 12.03
C LEU A 297 -19.95 11.33 13.22
N GLY A 298 -20.87 11.97 13.95
CA GLY A 298 -21.72 11.29 14.92
C GLY A 298 -22.80 10.53 14.17
N ILE A 299 -22.88 9.22 14.39
CA ILE A 299 -23.91 8.38 13.77
C ILE A 299 -24.64 7.55 14.82
N TYR A 300 -25.90 7.23 14.55
CA TYR A 300 -26.63 6.20 15.27
C TYR A 300 -26.69 4.94 14.41
N ASP A 301 -25.99 3.88 14.82
CA ASP A 301 -26.04 2.60 14.11
C ASP A 301 -27.33 1.86 14.47
N THR A 302 -28.27 1.80 13.52
CA THR A 302 -29.55 1.11 13.69
C THR A 302 -29.41 -0.41 13.77
N ILE A 303 -28.32 -0.98 13.26
CA ILE A 303 -28.09 -2.44 13.31
C ILE A 303 -27.63 -2.84 14.71
N SER A 304 -26.63 -2.13 15.24
CA SER A 304 -26.10 -2.39 16.59
C SER A 304 -26.86 -1.65 17.70
N ASN A 305 -27.83 -0.81 17.35
CA ASN A 305 -28.63 0.03 18.25
C ASN A 305 -27.78 0.88 19.22
N ARG A 306 -26.73 1.52 18.72
CA ARG A 306 -25.79 2.33 19.53
C ARG A 306 -25.23 3.53 18.76
N PRO A 307 -24.84 4.61 19.45
CA PRO A 307 -24.10 5.69 18.82
C PRO A 307 -22.69 5.21 18.44
N LEU A 308 -22.19 5.66 17.29
CA LEU A 308 -20.80 5.47 16.85
C LEU A 308 -20.24 6.81 16.38
N LEU A 309 -18.94 6.98 16.52
CA LEU A 309 -18.17 8.06 15.93
C LEU A 309 -17.44 7.50 14.70
N ILE A 310 -17.69 8.06 13.52
CA ILE A 310 -16.93 7.75 12.32
C ILE A 310 -15.97 8.87 12.03
N GLU A 311 -14.69 8.52 11.94
CA GLU A 311 -13.62 9.47 11.69
C GLU A 311 -13.08 9.26 10.28
N LEU A 312 -13.18 10.30 9.46
CA LEU A 312 -12.72 10.34 8.07
C LEU A 312 -11.44 11.18 8.00
N GLU A 313 -10.28 10.54 7.96
CA GLU A 313 -9.01 11.25 7.73
C GLU A 313 -8.84 11.52 6.24
N LEU A 314 -8.64 12.76 5.83
CA LEU A 314 -8.56 13.16 4.42
C LEU A 314 -7.18 12.88 3.81
N GLN A 315 -7.13 12.64 2.50
CA GLN A 315 -5.86 12.61 1.77
C GLN A 315 -5.25 14.02 1.66
N ASP A 316 -3.93 14.13 1.80
CA ASP A 316 -3.21 15.42 1.81
C ASP A 316 -3.42 16.29 0.56
N SER A 317 -3.67 15.61 -0.58
CA SER A 317 -3.91 16.19 -1.89
C SER A 317 -5.27 16.86 -2.03
N GLN A 318 -6.23 16.57 -1.16
CA GLN A 318 -7.53 17.23 -1.20
C GLN A 318 -7.45 18.63 -0.60
N ASN A 319 -8.17 19.58 -1.18
CA ASN A 319 -8.26 20.94 -0.65
C ASN A 319 -9.27 21.04 0.49
N LEU A 320 -9.05 21.95 1.42
CA LEU A 320 -9.95 22.17 2.57
C LEU A 320 -11.32 22.67 2.07
N THR A 321 -11.34 23.53 1.05
CA THR A 321 -12.56 24.00 0.38
C THR A 321 -13.43 22.85 -0.12
N MET A 322 -12.80 21.84 -0.75
CA MET A 322 -13.52 20.65 -1.23
C MET A 322 -14.14 19.85 -0.08
N ALA A 323 -13.43 19.75 1.06
CA ALA A 323 -13.97 19.11 2.26
C ALA A 323 -15.16 19.89 2.83
N TYR A 324 -15.07 21.22 2.89
CA TYR A 324 -16.18 22.08 3.33
C TYR A 324 -17.40 21.98 2.41
N ASP A 325 -17.21 22.05 1.10
CA ASP A 325 -18.29 21.92 0.12
C ASP A 325 -18.97 20.56 0.25
N TRP A 326 -18.18 19.50 0.42
CA TRP A 326 -18.70 18.15 0.65
C TRP A 326 -19.51 18.05 1.95
N CYS A 327 -19.01 18.65 3.03
CA CYS A 327 -19.73 18.73 4.31
C CYS A 327 -21.03 19.53 4.19
N ARG A 328 -21.03 20.63 3.45
CA ARG A 328 -22.23 21.45 3.18
C ARG A 328 -23.28 20.65 2.41
N ILE A 329 -22.86 19.90 1.39
CA ILE A 329 -23.76 18.98 0.66
C ILE A 329 -24.31 17.93 1.63
N LEU A 330 -23.48 17.32 2.47
CA LEU A 330 -23.94 16.35 3.45
C LEU A 330 -25.00 16.93 4.40
N GLN A 331 -24.79 18.15 4.91
CA GLN A 331 -25.76 18.84 5.77
C GLN A 331 -27.08 19.15 5.06
N GLN A 332 -27.01 19.57 3.79
CA GLN A 332 -28.21 19.87 3.00
C GLN A 332 -29.13 18.65 2.84
N TYR A 333 -28.55 17.45 2.69
CA TYR A 333 -29.31 16.22 2.50
C TYR A 333 -29.57 15.44 3.80
N ALA A 334 -28.89 15.78 4.90
CA ALA A 334 -29.12 15.21 6.22
C ALA A 334 -30.09 16.10 7.02
N PRO A 335 -31.38 15.72 7.14
CA PRO A 335 -32.40 16.59 7.71
C PRO A 335 -32.11 17.00 9.16
N GLN A 336 -31.45 16.13 9.94
CA GLN A 336 -31.08 16.42 11.33
C GLN A 336 -29.96 17.45 11.47
N LEU A 337 -29.13 17.63 10.44
CA LEU A 337 -28.05 18.62 10.43
C LEU A 337 -28.50 19.96 9.85
N SER A 338 -29.66 20.01 9.18
CA SER A 338 -30.14 21.16 8.41
C SER A 338 -30.89 22.22 9.22
N SER A 339 -31.24 21.95 10.48
CA SER A 339 -32.08 22.83 11.30
C SER A 339 -31.33 23.95 12.04
N GLU A 340 -30.00 24.07 11.89
CA GLU A 340 -29.23 25.16 12.51
C GLU A 340 -28.75 26.16 11.46
N THR A 341 -29.28 27.38 11.54
CA THR A 341 -28.85 28.61 10.85
C THR A 341 -27.41 29.06 11.17
N GLN A 342 -26.54 28.17 11.65
CA GLN A 342 -25.12 28.43 11.85
C GLN A 342 -24.30 27.22 11.39
N PRO A 343 -23.33 27.40 10.46
CA PRO A 343 -22.35 26.36 10.19
C PRO A 343 -21.49 26.19 11.44
N LEU A 344 -21.64 25.03 12.08
CA LEU A 344 -20.71 24.33 12.97
C LEU A 344 -19.44 25.09 13.41
N LEU A 345 -19.37 25.33 14.72
CA LEU A 345 -18.23 25.85 15.46
C LEU A 345 -16.93 25.10 15.12
N LEU A 346 -15.96 25.85 14.63
CA LEU A 346 -14.53 25.56 14.76
C LEU A 346 -14.17 25.77 16.24
N LEU A 347 -13.70 24.72 16.94
CA LEU A 347 -12.90 24.87 18.16
C LEU A 347 -11.41 24.78 17.81
#